data_AF-A0A0G1JNF0-F1
#
_entry.id   AF-A0A0G1JNF0-F1
#
_cell.length_a   1.000
_cell.length_b   1.000
_cell.length_c   1.000
_cell.angle_alpha   90.00
_cell.angle_beta   90.00
_cell.angle_gamma   90.00
#
_symmetry.space_group_name_H-M   'P 1'
#
loop_
_entity.id
_entity.type
_entity.pdbx_description
1 polymer ?
#
loop_
_entity_poly.entity_id
_entity_poly.type
_entity_poly.pdbx_seq_one_letter_code
_entity_poly.pdbx_strand_id
1 'polypeptide(L)'
;MKRNGLMSNWEVTLLGLAASSGEQLMAPDYWWGPVVLYASEDSLTLKYTTDDNVISGYTVHLEGVCTDPNLLTLYNSLNASGRNTLPILARHQPLGWAKSAEVKVAIRDTGEFMDPRSRKDWWSTIPALRQIETNLATGASVTASTVFENLSGYNFTNAIDKKYASAGPYEWASNHELKGAWLKLSWNTPVYINKVLLFDRNNLYDQIKRGSFKFSDGSSLAFRTLPNSGETPLEVSFSAKTTS
;
A
#
# COMPACT_ATOMS: atom_id res chain seq x y z
N MET A 1 5.02 -1.61 32.05
CA MET A 1 6.38 -1.17 32.39
C MET A 1 6.79 -0.14 31.35
N LYS A 2 6.83 1.16 31.68
CA LYS A 2 7.32 2.22 30.79
C LYS A 2 8.80 2.48 31.13
N ARG A 3 9.70 2.19 30.19
CA ARG A 3 11.01 2.85 30.03
C ARG A 3 11.44 2.73 28.56
N ASN A 4 11.36 3.83 27.82
CA ASN A 4 12.10 3.98 26.55
C ASN A 4 13.48 4.56 26.88
N GLY A 5 14.52 3.90 26.36
CA GLY A 5 15.87 4.43 26.21
C GLY A 5 16.11 4.92 24.77
N LEU A 6 17.22 5.63 24.54
CA LEU A 6 17.50 6.41 23.32
C LEU A 6 17.30 5.62 22.01
N MET A 7 16.42 6.12 21.13
CA MET A 7 16.34 5.70 19.72
C MET A 7 17.41 6.44 18.92
N SER A 8 18.17 5.74 18.08
CA SER A 8 19.23 6.37 17.28
C SER A 8 19.23 5.92 15.82
N ASN A 9 18.05 5.74 15.20
CA ASN A 9 17.75 6.25 13.83
C ASN A 9 16.44 5.69 13.24
N TRP A 10 15.87 4.59 13.77
CA TRP A 10 14.64 3.99 13.22
C TRP A 10 13.69 3.49 14.31
N GLU A 11 12.42 3.90 14.25
CA GLU A 11 11.38 3.50 15.23
C GLU A 11 10.93 2.05 15.05
N VAL A 12 11.00 1.54 13.81
CA VAL A 12 10.63 0.18 13.43
C VAL A 12 11.79 -0.40 12.64
N THR A 13 12.22 -1.62 12.96
CA THR A 13 13.27 -2.35 12.22
C THR A 13 12.79 -3.72 11.72
N LEU A 14 11.57 -4.12 12.08
CA LEU A 14 10.88 -5.32 11.65
C LEU A 14 9.41 -4.98 11.41
N LEU A 15 8.91 -5.32 10.22
CA LEU A 15 7.53 -5.06 9.81
C LEU A 15 6.81 -6.38 9.53
N GLY A 16 5.68 -6.60 10.19
CA GLY A 16 4.73 -7.64 9.82
C GLY A 16 3.93 -7.22 8.60
N LEU A 17 3.96 -8.04 7.55
CA LEU A 17 3.14 -7.91 6.36
C LEU A 17 1.99 -8.90 6.44
N ALA A 18 0.78 -8.41 6.21
CA ALA A 18 -0.37 -9.28 6.05
C ALA A 18 -0.16 -10.21 4.85
N ALA A 19 -0.42 -11.50 5.07
CA ALA A 19 -0.38 -12.55 4.08
C ALA A 19 -1.58 -13.49 4.27
N SER A 20 -1.78 -14.40 3.32
CA SER A 20 -2.63 -15.58 3.54
C SER A 20 -1.75 -16.78 3.85
N SER A 21 -2.17 -17.64 4.78
CA SER A 21 -1.47 -18.91 5.01
C SER A 21 -1.40 -19.71 3.70
N GLY A 22 -0.21 -20.14 3.30
CA GLY A 22 0.02 -20.82 2.02
C GLY A 22 0.09 -19.90 0.80
N GLU A 23 0.06 -18.57 0.98
CA GLU A 23 0.29 -17.61 -0.10
C GLU A 23 1.70 -17.79 -0.67
N GLN A 24 1.83 -17.87 -2.00
CA GLN A 24 3.12 -18.02 -2.64
C GLN A 24 3.91 -16.72 -2.58
N LEU A 25 5.15 -16.80 -2.08
CA LEU A 25 6.07 -15.69 -1.97
C LEU A 25 7.08 -15.76 -3.12
N MET A 26 7.29 -14.63 -3.77
CA MET A 26 8.08 -14.53 -4.98
C MET A 26 9.32 -13.68 -4.77
N ALA A 27 10.42 -14.05 -5.42
CA ALA A 27 11.60 -13.20 -5.48
C ALA A 27 11.25 -11.86 -6.18
N PRO A 28 11.69 -10.73 -5.61
CA PRO A 28 11.43 -9.40 -6.17
C PRO A 28 12.08 -9.20 -7.54
N ASP A 29 11.51 -8.26 -8.30
CA ASP A 29 11.89 -8.03 -9.69
C ASP A 29 13.22 -7.27 -9.80
N TYR A 30 14.35 -8.00 -9.84
CA TYR A 30 15.69 -7.42 -9.96
C TYR A 30 16.51 -8.14 -11.04
N TRP A 31 17.19 -7.36 -11.90
CA TRP A 31 17.83 -7.86 -13.12
C TRP A 31 18.87 -8.97 -12.90
N TRP A 32 19.52 -9.01 -11.74
CA TRP A 32 20.53 -10.03 -11.42
C TRP A 32 20.07 -11.05 -10.38
N GLY A 33 18.87 -10.88 -9.82
CA GLY A 33 18.34 -11.74 -8.76
C GLY A 33 19.07 -11.57 -7.42
N PRO A 34 18.40 -11.79 -6.28
CA PRO A 34 19.07 -11.82 -5.00
C PRO A 34 19.79 -13.16 -4.75
N VAL A 35 20.94 -13.08 -4.08
CA VAL A 35 21.65 -14.22 -3.49
C VAL A 35 20.94 -14.64 -2.20
N VAL A 36 20.71 -15.95 -2.02
CA VAL A 36 20.20 -16.52 -0.77
C VAL A 36 21.36 -16.73 0.19
N LEU A 37 21.58 -15.74 1.06
CA LEU A 37 22.64 -15.73 2.06
C LEU A 37 22.37 -16.70 3.22
N TYR A 38 21.08 -16.88 3.53
CA TYR A 38 20.61 -17.81 4.55
C TYR A 38 19.24 -18.37 4.19
N ALA A 39 19.02 -19.65 4.50
CA ALA A 39 17.73 -20.31 4.42
C ALA A 39 17.56 -21.31 5.58
N SER A 40 16.41 -21.29 6.23
CA SER A 40 15.90 -22.34 7.11
C SER A 40 14.53 -22.81 6.58
N GLU A 41 13.85 -23.70 7.31
CA GLU A 41 12.45 -24.04 7.02
C GLU A 41 11.51 -22.83 7.15
N ASP A 42 11.85 -21.85 7.98
CA ASP A 42 10.97 -20.76 8.38
C ASP A 42 11.46 -19.33 8.13
N SER A 43 12.68 -19.17 7.59
CA SER A 43 13.30 -17.88 7.34
C SER A 43 14.22 -17.89 6.11
N LEU A 44 14.37 -16.71 5.50
CA LEU A 44 15.27 -16.47 4.38
C LEU A 44 16.01 -15.14 4.56
N THR A 45 17.27 -15.09 4.11
CA THR A 45 18.01 -13.83 3.96
C THR A 45 18.45 -13.67 2.52
N LEU A 46 17.99 -12.60 1.88
CA LEU A 46 18.22 -12.27 0.49
C LEU A 46 19.16 -11.07 0.39
N LYS A 47 20.22 -11.18 -0.41
CA LYS A 47 21.20 -10.12 -0.60
C LYS A 47 21.34 -9.73 -2.07
N TYR A 48 21.45 -8.43 -2.34
CA TYR A 48 21.49 -7.87 -3.71
C TYR A 48 22.92 -7.53 -4.17
N THR A 49 23.92 -8.08 -3.48
CA THR A 49 25.30 -8.16 -3.96
C THR A 49 25.76 -9.61 -3.86
N THR A 50 26.94 -9.90 -4.41
CA THR A 50 27.50 -11.26 -4.46
C THR A 50 28.30 -11.65 -3.20
N ASP A 51 28.44 -10.76 -2.24
CA ASP A 51 29.26 -11.00 -1.05
C ASP A 51 28.57 -11.94 -0.06
N ASP A 52 29.29 -12.95 0.44
CA ASP A 52 28.83 -13.86 1.51
C ASP A 52 28.95 -13.21 2.91
N ASN A 53 28.39 -12.03 3.07
CA ASN A 53 28.28 -11.33 4.35
C ASN A 53 27.17 -10.28 4.24
N VAL A 54 26.98 -9.45 5.27
CA VAL A 54 26.01 -8.34 5.28
C VAL A 54 26.67 -6.97 5.48
N ILE A 55 28.00 -6.90 5.33
CA ILE A 55 28.81 -5.72 5.62
C ILE A 55 28.49 -4.59 4.65
N SER A 56 28.48 -4.88 3.34
CA SER A 56 28.19 -3.93 2.28
C SER A 56 26.95 -4.35 1.50
N GLY A 57 26.11 -3.39 1.15
CA GLY A 57 24.99 -3.61 0.25
C GLY A 57 23.74 -4.18 0.92
N TYR A 58 22.71 -4.23 0.10
CA TYR A 58 21.34 -4.34 0.52
C TYR A 58 20.95 -5.79 0.87
N THR A 59 20.31 -5.98 2.02
CA THR A 59 19.88 -7.29 2.51
C THR A 59 18.46 -7.22 3.08
N VAL A 60 17.65 -8.24 2.75
CA VAL A 60 16.29 -8.46 3.23
C VAL A 60 16.27 -9.73 4.06
N HIS A 61 15.71 -9.66 5.26
CA HIS A 61 15.44 -10.79 6.13
C HIS A 61 13.93 -11.07 6.14
N LEU A 62 13.56 -12.32 5.89
CA LEU A 62 12.18 -12.81 5.86
C LEU A 62 12.00 -13.84 6.96
N GLU A 63 10.93 -13.70 7.75
CA GLU A 63 10.56 -14.60 8.84
C GLU A 63 9.09 -14.99 8.71
N GLY A 64 8.75 -16.20 9.17
CA GLY A 64 7.38 -16.72 9.03
C GLY A 64 7.07 -17.19 7.61
N VAL A 65 8.10 -17.65 6.91
CA VAL A 65 7.96 -18.30 5.59
C VAL A 65 7.91 -19.83 5.75
N CYS A 66 7.51 -20.53 4.71
CA CYS A 66 7.75 -21.94 4.46
C CYS A 66 8.64 -21.99 3.24
N THR A 67 9.96 -22.08 3.43
CA THR A 67 10.93 -21.99 2.34
C THR A 67 10.70 -23.11 1.31
N ASP A 68 10.87 -22.81 0.02
CA ASP A 68 10.81 -23.83 -1.02
C ASP A 68 11.79 -24.98 -0.70
N PRO A 69 11.34 -26.25 -0.63
CA PRO A 69 12.18 -27.35 -0.18
C PRO A 69 13.37 -27.62 -1.11
N ASN A 70 13.26 -27.32 -2.41
CA ASN A 70 14.37 -27.44 -3.35
C ASN A 70 15.38 -26.32 -3.13
N LEU A 71 14.90 -25.10 -2.88
CA LEU A 71 15.76 -23.97 -2.53
C LEU A 71 16.53 -24.22 -1.23
N LEU A 72 15.86 -24.72 -0.19
CA LEU A 72 16.47 -25.06 1.09
C LEU A 72 17.51 -26.19 0.92
N THR A 73 17.19 -27.21 0.13
CA THR A 73 18.12 -28.31 -0.18
C THR A 73 19.37 -27.80 -0.91
N LEU A 74 19.20 -26.94 -1.92
CA LEU A 74 20.31 -26.34 -2.65
C LEU A 74 21.19 -25.49 -1.74
N TYR A 75 20.58 -24.63 -0.92
CA TYR A 75 21.29 -23.82 0.07
C TYR A 75 22.13 -24.70 1.02
N ASN A 76 21.52 -25.74 1.61
CA ASN A 76 22.19 -26.63 2.55
C ASN A 76 23.37 -27.37 1.91
N SER A 77 23.22 -27.83 0.66
CA SER A 77 24.29 -28.48 -0.09
C SER A 77 25.48 -27.54 -0.31
N LEU A 78 25.21 -26.32 -0.78
CA LEU A 78 26.26 -25.32 -1.05
C LEU A 78 26.95 -24.85 0.23
N ASN A 79 26.18 -24.72 1.31
CA ASN A 79 26.69 -24.41 2.64
C ASN A 79 27.63 -25.51 3.15
N ALA A 80 27.23 -26.78 3.01
CA ALA A 80 28.07 -27.92 3.39
C ALA A 80 29.35 -28.04 2.54
N SER A 81 29.33 -27.59 1.28
CA SER A 81 30.51 -27.56 0.41
C SER A 81 31.41 -26.33 0.59
N GLY A 82 31.23 -25.55 1.66
CA GLY A 82 32.09 -24.42 2.00
C GLY A 82 31.71 -23.08 1.36
N ARG A 83 30.46 -22.93 0.87
CA ARG A 83 29.88 -21.63 0.46
C ARG A 83 30.63 -20.85 -0.62
N ASN A 84 31.46 -21.51 -1.43
CA ASN A 84 32.14 -20.88 -2.58
C ASN A 84 31.15 -20.30 -3.62
N THR A 85 29.90 -20.76 -3.61
CA THR A 85 28.77 -20.17 -4.32
C THR A 85 27.51 -20.35 -3.48
N LEU A 86 26.49 -19.53 -3.75
CA LEU A 86 25.20 -19.53 -3.06
C LEU A 86 24.06 -19.48 -4.09
N PRO A 87 22.84 -19.91 -3.73
CA PRO A 87 21.71 -19.84 -4.66
C PRO A 87 21.44 -18.40 -5.08
N ILE A 88 21.14 -18.19 -6.36
CA ILE A 88 20.64 -16.92 -6.90
C ILE A 88 19.21 -17.16 -7.38
N LEU A 89 18.27 -16.35 -6.91
CA LEU A 89 16.87 -16.45 -7.32
C LEU A 89 16.65 -15.70 -8.64
N ALA A 90 16.04 -16.35 -9.62
CA ALA A 90 15.60 -15.68 -10.84
C ALA A 90 14.43 -14.71 -10.56
N ARG A 91 14.20 -13.79 -11.50
CA ARG A 91 13.08 -12.83 -11.45
C ARG A 91 11.76 -13.60 -11.33
N HIS A 92 10.95 -13.23 -10.33
CA HIS A 92 9.69 -13.92 -10.03
C HIS A 92 9.83 -15.43 -9.81
N GLN A 93 10.99 -15.90 -9.34
CA GLN A 93 11.11 -17.28 -8.88
C GLN A 93 10.39 -17.43 -7.53
N PRO A 94 9.56 -18.46 -7.32
CA PRO A 94 9.04 -18.79 -6.00
C PRO A 94 10.19 -19.03 -5.02
N LEU A 95 10.13 -18.38 -3.86
CA LEU A 95 11.08 -18.59 -2.76
C LEU A 95 10.50 -19.44 -1.62
N GLY A 96 9.17 -19.60 -1.62
CA GLY A 96 8.43 -20.35 -0.60
C GLY A 96 7.00 -19.87 -0.50
N TRP A 97 6.39 -20.10 0.66
CA TRP A 97 5.02 -19.72 0.97
C TRP A 97 4.93 -18.99 2.32
N ALA A 98 3.89 -18.21 2.56
CA ALA A 98 3.63 -17.64 3.87
C ALA A 98 3.19 -18.75 4.84
N LYS A 99 3.83 -18.84 6.01
CA LYS A 99 3.52 -19.85 7.03
C LYS A 99 2.20 -19.57 7.74
N SER A 100 1.78 -18.31 7.76
CA SER A 100 0.60 -17.84 8.47
C SER A 100 0.00 -16.60 7.80
N ALA A 101 -0.88 -15.88 8.51
CA ALA A 101 -1.42 -14.61 8.05
C ALA A 101 -0.43 -13.43 8.13
N GLU A 102 0.81 -13.67 8.58
CA GLU A 102 1.86 -12.67 8.71
C GLU A 102 3.19 -13.22 8.19
N VAL A 103 3.90 -12.42 7.39
CA VAL A 103 5.31 -12.59 7.04
C VAL A 103 6.05 -11.36 7.56
N LYS A 104 7.15 -11.55 8.29
CA LYS A 104 7.90 -10.42 8.86
C LYS A 104 9.11 -10.11 8.01
N VAL A 105 9.36 -8.82 7.80
CA VAL A 105 10.43 -8.31 6.96
C VAL A 105 11.28 -7.35 7.76
N ALA A 106 12.58 -7.64 7.85
CA ALA A 106 13.60 -6.74 8.36
C ALA A 106 14.62 -6.45 7.26
N ILE A 107 15.22 -5.29 7.33
CA ILE A 107 15.94 -4.72 6.21
C ILE A 107 17.21 -4.02 6.65
N ARG A 108 18.22 -4.00 5.79
CA ARG A 108 19.46 -3.27 6.03
C ARG A 108 20.15 -2.90 4.73
N ASP A 109 20.86 -1.78 4.77
CA ASP A 109 21.85 -1.39 3.76
C ASP A 109 23.14 -1.07 4.51
N THR A 110 24.15 -1.93 4.34
CA THR A 110 25.48 -1.74 4.92
C THR A 110 25.47 -1.65 6.46
N GLY A 111 25.38 -2.79 7.14
CA GLY A 111 25.56 -2.85 8.60
C GLY A 111 24.27 -2.81 9.43
N GLU A 112 23.59 -1.67 9.45
CA GLU A 112 22.50 -1.42 10.40
C GLU A 112 21.12 -1.76 9.84
N PHE A 113 20.23 -2.24 10.71
CA PHE A 113 18.83 -2.39 10.37
C PHE A 113 18.19 -1.01 10.13
N MET A 114 17.34 -0.94 9.11
CA MET A 114 16.67 0.28 8.67
C MET A 114 15.16 0.19 8.92
N ASP A 115 14.44 1.31 8.73
CA ASP A 115 12.98 1.29 8.78
C ASP A 115 12.37 0.69 7.51
N PRO A 116 11.79 -0.53 7.56
CA PRO A 116 11.19 -1.19 6.40
C PRO A 116 10.06 -0.39 5.78
N ARG A 117 9.52 0.64 6.45
CA ARG A 117 8.46 1.51 5.94
C ARG A 117 8.99 2.68 5.11
N SER A 118 10.30 2.88 5.00
CA SER A 118 10.89 3.99 4.24
C SER A 118 10.42 3.96 2.78
N ARG A 119 9.60 4.96 2.41
CA ARG A 119 9.02 5.09 1.07
C ARG A 119 10.04 5.40 -0.02
N LYS A 120 11.22 5.89 0.35
CA LYS A 120 12.27 6.27 -0.61
C LYS A 120 12.85 5.05 -1.33
N ASP A 121 12.90 3.89 -0.65
CA ASP A 121 13.73 2.77 -1.13
C ASP A 121 13.00 1.40 -1.23
N TRP A 122 11.92 1.14 -0.48
CA TRP A 122 11.45 -0.25 -0.27
C TRP A 122 10.10 -0.63 -0.89
N TRP A 123 9.18 0.33 -1.03
CA TRP A 123 7.81 0.04 -1.50
C TRP A 123 7.52 0.49 -2.92
N SER A 124 8.55 0.75 -3.73
CA SER A 124 8.32 0.82 -5.17
C SER A 124 8.14 -0.60 -5.70
N THR A 125 6.88 -1.01 -5.82
CA THR A 125 6.35 -2.19 -6.53
C THR A 125 6.20 -3.50 -5.72
N ILE A 126 5.06 -3.66 -5.04
CA ILE A 126 4.40 -4.97 -4.92
C ILE A 126 3.72 -5.26 -6.27
N PRO A 127 4.01 -6.35 -6.99
CA PRO A 127 3.37 -6.65 -8.28
C PRO A 127 1.86 -6.95 -8.23
N ALA A 128 1.27 -7.13 -7.04
CA ALA A 128 -0.18 -7.10 -6.82
C ALA A 128 -0.76 -5.68 -6.61
N LEU A 129 0.11 -4.67 -6.52
CA LEU A 129 -0.21 -3.24 -6.48
C LEU A 129 0.62 -2.51 -7.54
N ARG A 130 0.53 -2.93 -8.81
CA ARG A 130 0.74 -1.99 -9.91
C ARG A 130 -0.50 -1.10 -10.08
N GLN A 131 -0.93 -0.47 -9.01
CA GLN A 131 -1.69 0.76 -9.14
C GLN A 131 -0.65 1.86 -9.33
N ILE A 132 -0.50 2.35 -10.58
CA ILE A 132 -0.63 3.81 -10.78
C ILE A 132 -1.72 4.22 -9.80
N GLU A 133 -1.59 5.16 -8.86
CA GLU A 133 -2.72 5.52 -7.96
C GLU A 133 -3.99 5.65 -8.80
N THR A 134 -4.75 4.55 -8.88
CA THR A 134 -5.71 4.40 -9.97
C THR A 134 -6.93 4.87 -9.27
N ASN A 135 -7.46 5.98 -9.76
CA ASN A 135 -8.68 6.49 -9.19
C ASN A 135 -9.79 5.44 -9.36
N LEU A 136 -9.98 4.59 -8.36
CA LEU A 136 -10.96 3.50 -8.36
C LEU A 136 -12.38 4.05 -8.38
N ALA A 137 -12.57 5.30 -7.96
CA ALA A 137 -13.85 5.99 -8.03
C ALA A 137 -14.41 6.02 -9.45
N THR A 138 -13.55 6.04 -10.48
CA THR A 138 -14.01 6.12 -11.88
C THR A 138 -14.64 4.82 -12.40
N GLY A 139 -14.48 3.73 -11.66
CA GLY A 139 -15.15 2.45 -11.92
C GLY A 139 -16.45 2.26 -11.13
N ALA A 140 -16.85 3.23 -10.30
CA ALA A 140 -18.07 3.14 -9.50
C ALA A 140 -19.29 3.65 -10.26
N SER A 141 -20.46 3.08 -9.98
CA SER A 141 -21.73 3.80 -10.17
C SER A 141 -21.92 4.78 -9.02
N VAL A 142 -22.50 5.95 -9.30
CA VAL A 142 -22.68 7.01 -8.29
C VAL A 142 -24.15 7.34 -8.15
N THR A 143 -24.58 7.54 -6.90
CA THR A 143 -25.87 8.13 -6.54
C THR A 143 -25.63 9.21 -5.50
N ALA A 144 -26.57 10.15 -5.37
CA ALA A 144 -26.49 11.22 -4.38
C ALA A 144 -27.87 11.47 -3.77
N SER A 145 -27.88 12.21 -2.65
CA SER A 145 -29.11 12.67 -2.00
C SER A 145 -29.98 13.50 -2.96
N THR A 146 -29.37 14.52 -3.56
CA THR A 146 -29.99 15.39 -4.56
C THR A 146 -28.94 15.92 -5.54
N VAL A 147 -29.41 16.56 -6.60
CA VAL A 147 -28.59 17.31 -7.56
C VAL A 147 -29.16 18.72 -7.66
N PHE A 148 -28.29 19.72 -7.80
CA PHE A 148 -28.72 21.09 -8.07
C PHE A 148 -29.33 21.18 -9.48
N GLU A 149 -30.66 21.26 -9.56
CA GLU A 149 -31.43 21.09 -10.81
C GLU A 149 -31.37 22.29 -11.76
N ASN A 150 -31.02 23.48 -11.26
CA ASN A 150 -31.15 24.73 -12.00
C ASN A 150 -30.00 25.04 -12.97
N LEU A 151 -28.96 24.20 -13.05
CA LEU A 151 -27.82 24.41 -13.94
C LEU A 151 -27.29 23.08 -14.49
N SER A 152 -27.11 23.01 -15.81
CA SER A 152 -26.40 21.90 -16.44
C SER A 152 -24.95 21.83 -15.92
N GLY A 153 -24.53 20.64 -15.48
CA GLY A 153 -23.16 20.36 -15.06
C GLY A 153 -22.91 20.19 -13.56
N TYR A 154 -23.93 20.10 -12.70
CA TYR A 154 -23.73 19.77 -11.27
C TYR A 154 -24.01 18.30 -10.93
N ASN A 155 -23.87 17.41 -11.92
CA ASN A 155 -24.28 16.00 -11.79
C ASN A 155 -23.38 15.25 -10.79
N PHE A 156 -23.96 14.32 -10.01
CA PHE A 156 -23.21 13.48 -9.08
C PHE A 156 -22.09 12.67 -9.73
N THR A 157 -22.19 12.34 -11.02
CA THR A 157 -21.11 11.65 -11.75
C THR A 157 -19.84 12.47 -11.87
N ASN A 158 -19.93 13.79 -11.76
CA ASN A 158 -18.77 14.68 -11.86
C ASN A 158 -17.81 14.51 -10.67
N ALA A 159 -18.28 14.00 -9.53
CA ALA A 159 -17.41 13.70 -8.39
C ALA A 159 -16.32 12.67 -8.70
N ILE A 160 -16.45 11.91 -9.80
CA ILE A 160 -15.55 10.83 -10.19
C ILE A 160 -15.03 10.95 -11.63
N ASP A 161 -15.24 12.07 -12.31
CA ASP A 161 -14.96 12.22 -13.75
C ASP A 161 -13.49 12.55 -14.09
N LYS A 162 -12.64 12.70 -13.07
CA LYS A 162 -11.21 13.10 -13.13
C LYS A 162 -10.96 14.56 -13.50
N LYS A 163 -11.99 15.41 -13.58
CA LYS A 163 -11.86 16.83 -13.94
C LYS A 163 -11.91 17.71 -12.70
N TYR A 164 -10.80 17.74 -11.97
CA TYR A 164 -10.60 18.69 -10.87
C TYR A 164 -10.02 20.00 -11.41
N ALA A 165 -10.24 21.10 -10.68
CA ALA A 165 -9.70 22.45 -10.96
C ALA A 165 -9.96 23.00 -12.39
N SER A 166 -10.90 22.43 -13.14
CA SER A 166 -11.24 22.86 -14.49
C SER A 166 -12.27 23.99 -14.44
N ALA A 167 -12.11 25.03 -15.27
CA ALA A 167 -13.09 26.09 -15.38
C ALA A 167 -14.39 25.54 -16.01
N GLY A 168 -15.46 25.45 -15.22
CA GLY A 168 -16.78 24.97 -15.65
C GLY A 168 -17.45 24.06 -14.61
N PRO A 169 -18.72 23.68 -14.82
CA PRO A 169 -19.47 22.84 -13.90
C PRO A 169 -19.05 21.37 -14.10
N TYR A 170 -17.90 21.02 -13.51
CA TYR A 170 -17.35 19.65 -13.44
C TYR A 170 -17.35 19.15 -12.00
N GLU A 171 -18.32 19.61 -11.23
CA GLU A 171 -18.48 19.26 -9.82
C GLU A 171 -19.88 18.69 -9.58
N TRP A 172 -20.06 18.05 -8.43
CA TRP A 172 -21.39 17.76 -7.92
C TRP A 172 -21.79 18.83 -6.91
N ALA A 173 -23.05 19.28 -7.00
CA ALA A 173 -23.67 20.10 -5.97
C ALA A 173 -25.03 19.52 -5.60
N SER A 174 -25.30 19.39 -4.29
CA SER A 174 -26.64 19.10 -3.77
C SER A 174 -27.59 20.28 -4.00
N ASN A 175 -28.89 20.04 -3.95
CA ASN A 175 -29.92 21.09 -3.95
C ASN A 175 -30.02 21.79 -2.58
N HIS A 176 -29.02 22.59 -2.23
CA HIS A 176 -28.98 23.41 -1.00
C HIS A 176 -29.17 22.63 0.32
N GLU A 177 -28.82 21.34 0.37
CA GLU A 177 -29.09 20.48 1.53
C GLU A 177 -28.21 20.79 2.75
N LEU A 178 -27.11 21.52 2.58
CA LEU A 178 -26.15 21.84 3.64
C LEU A 178 -25.66 20.57 4.38
N LYS A 179 -26.15 20.35 5.61
CA LYS A 179 -25.82 19.18 6.43
C LYS A 179 -26.74 18.03 6.08
N GLY A 180 -26.16 16.91 5.65
CA GLY A 180 -26.90 15.67 5.36
C GLY A 180 -26.87 15.29 3.89
N ALA A 181 -26.38 16.18 3.01
CA ALA A 181 -26.03 15.83 1.65
C ALA A 181 -25.08 14.63 1.63
N TRP A 182 -25.34 13.66 0.75
CA TRP A 182 -24.52 12.47 0.62
C TRP A 182 -24.31 12.09 -0.83
N LEU A 183 -23.19 11.42 -1.07
CA LEU A 183 -22.85 10.80 -2.34
C LEU A 183 -22.36 9.38 -2.05
N LYS A 184 -22.87 8.41 -2.80
CA LYS A 184 -22.59 6.99 -2.63
C LYS A 184 -21.99 6.44 -3.93
N LEU A 185 -20.78 5.91 -3.82
CA LEU A 185 -20.12 5.12 -4.86
C LEU A 185 -20.45 3.65 -4.62
N SER A 186 -20.81 2.93 -5.68
CA SER A 186 -21.01 1.48 -5.64
C SER A 186 -20.23 0.78 -6.75
N TRP A 187 -19.55 -0.31 -6.43
CA TRP A 187 -18.80 -1.14 -7.37
C TRP A 187 -19.48 -2.49 -7.53
N ASN A 188 -19.55 -2.99 -8.77
CA ASN A 188 -20.12 -4.30 -9.06
C ASN A 188 -19.28 -5.45 -8.47
N THR A 189 -18.00 -5.19 -8.23
CA THR A 189 -17.07 -6.09 -7.55
C THR A 189 -16.43 -5.36 -6.37
N PRO A 190 -16.24 -6.01 -5.21
CA PRO A 190 -15.56 -5.38 -4.09
C PRO A 190 -14.18 -4.86 -4.46
N VAL A 191 -13.88 -3.62 -4.06
CA VAL A 191 -12.59 -2.98 -4.25
C VAL A 191 -11.88 -2.80 -2.91
N TYR A 192 -10.55 -2.76 -2.96
CA TYR A 192 -9.70 -2.46 -1.81
C TYR A 192 -9.25 -1.01 -1.89
N ILE A 193 -9.57 -0.22 -0.87
CA ILE A 193 -9.21 1.21 -0.78
C ILE A 193 -8.55 1.51 0.55
N ASN A 194 -7.55 2.40 0.53
CA ASN A 194 -6.84 2.87 1.73
C ASN A 194 -6.60 4.38 1.72
N LYS A 195 -7.05 5.07 0.66
CA LYS A 195 -6.91 6.50 0.45
C LYS A 195 -8.13 7.05 -0.26
N VAL A 196 -8.60 8.21 0.17
CA VAL A 196 -9.58 9.03 -0.57
C VAL A 196 -9.01 10.44 -0.71
N LEU A 197 -9.14 11.00 -1.91
CA LEU A 197 -8.85 12.40 -2.20
C LEU A 197 -10.18 13.14 -2.38
N LEU A 198 -10.44 14.13 -1.53
CA LEU A 198 -11.62 14.99 -1.62
C LEU A 198 -11.20 16.39 -2.06
N PHE A 199 -11.72 16.83 -3.20
CA PHE A 199 -11.57 18.20 -3.65
C PHE A 199 -12.81 19.00 -3.24
N ASP A 200 -12.59 20.19 -2.71
CA ASP A 200 -13.67 21.16 -2.59
C ASP A 200 -13.93 21.80 -3.96
N ARG A 201 -15.00 22.58 -4.02
CA ARG A 201 -15.28 23.46 -5.15
C ARG A 201 -14.11 24.42 -5.36
N ASN A 202 -13.73 24.66 -6.62
CA ASN A 202 -12.70 25.64 -6.97
C ASN A 202 -13.23 27.09 -6.89
N ASN A 203 -13.65 27.51 -5.70
CA ASN A 203 -14.02 28.88 -5.37
C ASN A 203 -13.82 29.12 -3.86
N LEU A 204 -13.76 30.38 -3.41
CA LEU A 204 -13.55 30.69 -1.99
C LEU A 204 -14.83 30.89 -1.17
N TYR A 205 -16.01 30.74 -1.78
CA TYR A 205 -17.32 31.02 -1.19
C TYR A 205 -17.96 29.79 -0.55
N ASP A 206 -17.83 28.65 -1.21
CA ASP A 206 -18.39 27.37 -0.78
C ASP A 206 -17.28 26.54 -0.11
N GLN A 207 -17.58 25.90 1.01
CA GLN A 207 -16.60 25.01 1.65
C GLN A 207 -17.24 23.89 2.46
N ILE A 208 -16.75 22.66 2.25
CA ILE A 208 -17.07 21.53 3.11
C ILE A 208 -16.19 21.60 4.37
N LYS A 209 -16.82 21.89 5.51
CA LYS A 209 -16.13 22.02 6.81
C LYS A 209 -15.88 20.69 7.53
N ARG A 210 -16.63 19.64 7.22
CA ARG A 210 -16.51 18.29 7.81
C ARG A 210 -17.46 17.31 7.15
N GLY A 211 -17.19 16.02 7.33
CA GLY A 211 -18.10 14.94 6.98
C GLY A 211 -17.56 13.58 7.45
N SER A 212 -18.13 12.51 6.91
CA SER A 212 -17.69 11.15 7.21
C SER A 212 -17.88 10.22 6.01
N PHE A 213 -16.92 9.33 5.81
CA PHE A 213 -17.09 8.14 4.97
C PHE A 213 -17.83 7.06 5.75
N LYS A 214 -18.73 6.35 5.07
CA LYS A 214 -19.35 5.12 5.56
C LYS A 214 -19.04 4.02 4.56
N PHE A 215 -18.46 2.92 5.03
CA PHE A 215 -18.05 1.80 4.20
C PHE A 215 -19.09 0.67 4.25
N SER A 216 -19.06 -0.25 3.29
CA SER A 216 -20.04 -1.35 3.22
C SER A 216 -19.92 -2.34 4.38
N ASP A 217 -18.76 -2.41 5.05
CA ASP A 217 -18.55 -3.16 6.30
C ASP A 217 -19.25 -2.54 7.53
N GLY A 218 -19.93 -1.41 7.36
CA GLY A 218 -20.63 -0.67 8.43
C GLY A 218 -19.74 0.27 9.23
N SER A 219 -18.43 0.27 9.00
CA SER A 219 -17.49 1.20 9.63
C SER A 219 -17.63 2.62 9.06
N SER A 220 -17.19 3.59 9.86
CA SER A 220 -17.19 5.01 9.48
C SER A 220 -15.86 5.67 9.79
N LEU A 221 -15.49 6.66 8.98
CA LEU A 221 -14.28 7.48 9.16
C LEU A 221 -14.63 8.95 8.96
N ALA A 222 -14.44 9.78 9.99
CA ALA A 222 -14.64 11.21 9.89
C ALA A 222 -13.49 11.88 9.12
N PHE A 223 -13.79 12.97 8.40
CA PHE A 223 -12.79 13.83 7.77
C PHE A 223 -12.98 15.29 8.17
N ARG A 224 -11.87 16.04 8.14
CA ARG A 224 -11.81 17.46 8.52
C ARG A 224 -12.21 18.39 7.37
N THR A 225 -12.16 19.69 7.60
CA THR A 225 -12.35 20.73 6.56
C THR A 225 -11.50 20.45 5.31
N LEU A 226 -12.12 20.57 4.13
CA LEU A 226 -11.44 20.48 2.84
C LEU A 226 -10.69 21.79 2.53
N PRO A 227 -9.58 21.77 1.76
CA PRO A 227 -8.92 23.00 1.30
C PRO A 227 -9.89 23.91 0.54
N ASN A 228 -10.05 25.16 1.00
CA ASN A 228 -11.07 26.07 0.49
C ASN A 228 -10.88 26.45 -0.99
N SER A 229 -9.68 26.34 -1.54
CA SER A 229 -9.46 26.71 -2.93
C SER A 229 -9.93 25.65 -3.93
N GLY A 230 -10.21 24.42 -3.50
CA GLY A 230 -10.48 23.30 -4.41
C GLY A 230 -9.32 22.92 -5.34
N GLU A 231 -8.18 23.62 -5.30
CA GLU A 231 -6.99 23.35 -6.12
C GLU A 231 -6.21 22.13 -5.64
N THR A 232 -6.28 21.86 -4.33
CA THR A 232 -5.61 20.72 -3.70
C THR A 232 -6.62 19.89 -2.92
N PRO A 233 -6.46 18.56 -2.89
CA PRO A 233 -7.39 17.71 -2.16
C PRO A 233 -7.09 17.70 -0.67
N LEU A 234 -8.10 17.40 0.12
CA LEU A 234 -7.89 16.71 1.38
C LEU A 234 -7.54 15.25 1.09
N GLU A 235 -6.31 14.84 1.41
CA GLU A 235 -5.92 13.44 1.43
C GLU A 235 -6.31 12.79 2.76
N VAL A 236 -7.09 11.71 2.69
CA VAL A 236 -7.47 10.89 3.85
C VAL A 236 -6.96 9.47 3.64
N SER A 237 -5.94 9.10 4.41
CA SER A 237 -5.40 7.74 4.43
C SER A 237 -5.93 6.95 5.63
N PHE A 238 -6.16 5.65 5.46
CA PHE A 238 -6.68 4.74 6.49
C PHE A 238 -6.23 3.30 6.22
N SER A 239 -6.36 2.42 7.22
CA SER A 239 -6.12 0.98 7.03
C SER A 239 -7.01 0.44 5.91
N ALA A 240 -6.45 -0.37 5.01
CA ALA A 240 -7.16 -0.83 3.83
C ALA A 240 -8.54 -1.45 4.16
N LYS A 241 -9.55 -1.07 3.39
CA LYS A 241 -10.94 -1.52 3.52
C LYS A 241 -11.40 -2.15 2.23
N THR A 242 -12.14 -3.25 2.33
CA THR A 242 -12.91 -3.81 1.24
C THR A 242 -14.28 -3.14 1.20
N THR A 243 -14.67 -2.55 0.08
CA THR A 243 -15.99 -1.90 -0.08
C THR A 243 -16.59 -2.15 -1.45
N SER A 244 -17.91 -2.06 -1.54
CA SER A 244 -18.70 -2.22 -2.76
C SER A 244 -19.89 -1.29 -2.76
#